data_AF-A0A358U022-F1
#
_entry.id   AF-A0A358U022-F1
#
_cell.length_a   1.000
_cell.length_b   1.000
_cell.length_c   1.000
_cell.angle_alpha   90.00
_cell.angle_beta   90.00
_cell.angle_gamma   90.00
#
_symmetry.space_group_name_H-M   'P 1'
#
loop_
_entity.id
_entity.type
_entity.pdbx_description
1 polymer ?
#
loop_
_entity_poly.entity_id
_entity_poly.type
_entity_poly.pdbx_seq_one_letter_code
_entity_poly.pdbx_strand_id
1 'polypeptide(L)'
;MSEVEETLLSEMLQWYRLQRHDYLNHWQVIMGNLQLNHPEEALQYMRDTVTGSQEEQKIGHLAEPHLAAIMLGLLIRLSQNRITVTIDFPEEMKQNEFWQDHWQKEYVEQLYGYTKECMEASLRSKSLKDLQAELYLFDEPGGFSCQFILSDEETVLYDKMVPFNGL
;
A
#
# COMPACT_ATOMS: atom_id res chain seq x y z
N MET A 1 0.95 -23.69 3.24
CA MET A 1 0.67 -22.26 3.35
C MET A 1 -0.51 -22.08 4.28
N SER A 2 -0.58 -20.99 5.04
CA SER A 2 -1.79 -20.61 5.77
C SER A 2 -2.88 -20.16 4.78
N GLU A 3 -4.14 -20.12 5.23
CA GLU A 3 -5.26 -19.59 4.43
C GLU A 3 -5.01 -18.12 4.01
N VAL A 4 -4.35 -17.34 4.87
CA VAL A 4 -3.97 -15.95 4.57
C VAL A 4 -2.91 -15.91 3.47
N GLU A 5 -1.88 -16.75 3.51
CA GLU A 5 -0.85 -16.81 2.46
C GLU A 5 -1.45 -17.19 1.10
N GLU A 6 -2.42 -18.12 1.05
CA GLU A 6 -3.14 -18.46 -0.18
C GLU A 6 -3.99 -17.28 -0.70
N THR A 7 -4.63 -16.56 0.21
CA THR A 7 -5.38 -15.34 -0.12
C THR A 7 -4.46 -14.27 -0.71
N LEU A 8 -3.34 -13.98 -0.03
CA LEU A 8 -2.35 -13.00 -0.49
C LEU A 8 -1.79 -13.37 -1.86
N LEU A 9 -1.51 -14.65 -2.11
CA LEU A 9 -1.06 -15.12 -3.43
C LEU A 9 -2.09 -14.84 -4.53
N SER A 10 -3.36 -15.16 -4.26
CA SER A 10 -4.45 -14.89 -5.21
C SER A 10 -4.63 -13.39 -5.47
N GLU A 11 -4.58 -12.58 -4.42
CA GLU A 11 -4.65 -11.12 -4.50
C GLU A 11 -3.48 -10.55 -5.30
N MET A 12 -2.24 -10.99 -5.05
CA MET A 12 -1.06 -10.56 -5.81
C MET A 12 -1.19 -10.87 -7.31
N LEU A 13 -1.72 -12.05 -7.67
CA LEU A 13 -1.98 -12.37 -9.08
C LEU A 13 -3.09 -11.50 -9.68
N GLN A 14 -4.09 -11.12 -8.90
CA GLN A 14 -5.12 -10.17 -9.32
C GLN A 14 -4.53 -8.77 -9.53
N TRP A 15 -3.74 -8.27 -8.59
CA TRP A 15 -3.08 -6.97 -8.67
C TRP A 15 -2.12 -6.89 -9.84
N TYR A 16 -1.33 -7.93 -10.07
CA TYR A 16 -0.46 -8.02 -11.24
C TYR A 16 -1.24 -7.91 -12.56
N ARG A 17 -2.40 -8.57 -12.66
CA ARG A 17 -3.26 -8.46 -13.85
C ARG A 17 -3.82 -7.05 -14.05
N LEU A 18 -4.24 -6.42 -12.96
CA LEU A 18 -4.74 -5.04 -12.99
C LEU A 18 -3.64 -4.06 -13.42
N GLN A 19 -2.49 -4.11 -12.77
CA GLN A 19 -1.34 -3.27 -13.08
C GLN A 19 -0.88 -3.46 -14.53
N ARG A 20 -0.87 -4.70 -15.04
CA ARG A 20 -0.53 -4.98 -16.44
C ARG A 20 -1.54 -4.37 -17.40
N HIS A 21 -2.84 -4.43 -17.09
CA HIS A 21 -3.87 -3.79 -17.88
C HIS A 21 -3.69 -2.27 -17.91
N ASP A 22 -3.49 -1.65 -16.75
CA ASP A 22 -3.34 -0.20 -16.63
C ASP A 22 -2.07 0.29 -17.31
N TYR A 23 -0.96 -0.44 -17.16
CA TYR A 23 0.29 -0.19 -17.88
C TYR A 23 0.09 -0.18 -19.40
N LEU A 24 -0.62 -1.16 -19.95
CA LEU A 24 -0.91 -1.20 -21.39
C LEU A 24 -1.81 -0.04 -21.82
N ASN A 25 -2.77 0.38 -20.98
CA ASN A 25 -3.62 1.53 -21.26
C ASN A 25 -2.82 2.84 -21.29
N HIS A 26 -1.89 3.04 -20.34
CA HIS A 26 -0.99 4.20 -20.36
C HIS A 26 -0.19 4.27 -21.66
N TRP A 27 0.35 3.13 -22.13
CA TRP A 27 1.02 3.06 -23.42
C TRP A 27 0.11 3.42 -24.59
N GLN A 28 -1.14 2.96 -24.60
CA GLN A 28 -2.10 3.30 -25.64
C GLN A 28 -2.38 4.81 -25.69
N VAL A 29 -2.55 5.45 -24.53
CA VAL A 29 -2.77 6.91 -24.46
C VAL A 29 -1.55 7.68 -24.97
N ILE A 30 -0.35 7.28 -24.56
CA ILE A 30 0.90 7.90 -25.02
C ILE A 30 1.05 7.75 -26.53
N MET A 31 0.88 6.53 -27.06
CA MET A 31 0.95 6.28 -28.50
C MET A 31 -0.11 7.07 -29.27
N GLY A 32 -1.33 7.17 -28.76
CA GLY A 32 -2.42 7.92 -29.39
C GLY A 32 -2.08 9.41 -29.52
N ASN A 33 -1.57 10.04 -28.47
CA ASN A 33 -1.13 11.43 -28.53
C ASN A 33 0.02 11.63 -29.53
N LEU A 34 1.01 10.74 -29.54
CA LEU A 34 2.11 10.81 -30.50
C LEU A 34 1.63 10.65 -31.96
N GLN A 35 0.68 9.75 -32.22
CA GLN A 35 0.10 9.57 -33.57
C GLN A 35 -0.69 10.79 -34.05
N LEU A 36 -1.25 11.57 -33.12
CA LEU A 36 -1.99 12.80 -33.40
C LEU A 36 -1.08 14.06 -33.48
N ASN A 37 0.25 13.90 -33.41
CA ASN A 37 1.21 15.01 -33.31
C ASN A 37 1.00 15.90 -32.07
N HIS A 38 0.67 15.29 -30.92
CA HIS A 38 0.51 15.94 -29.62
C HIS A 38 1.61 15.49 -28.62
N PRO A 39 2.90 15.79 -28.89
CA PRO A 39 4.00 15.30 -28.05
C PRO A 39 4.04 15.95 -26.66
N GLU A 40 3.57 17.18 -26.51
CA GLU A 40 3.50 17.87 -25.22
C GLU A 40 2.50 17.19 -24.29
N GLU A 41 1.33 16.81 -24.78
CA GLU A 41 0.31 16.08 -24.05
C GLU A 41 0.79 14.67 -23.65
N ALA A 42 1.50 13.99 -24.56
CA ALA A 42 2.12 12.70 -24.26
C ALA A 42 3.14 12.82 -23.12
N LEU A 43 4.02 13.83 -23.17
CA LEU A 43 5.02 14.09 -22.13
C LEU A 43 4.37 14.47 -20.79
N GLN A 44 3.33 15.28 -20.81
CA GLN A 44 2.60 15.65 -19.59
C GLN A 44 1.96 14.42 -18.96
N TYR A 45 1.26 13.61 -19.75
CA TYR A 45 0.63 12.38 -19.28
C TYR A 45 1.65 11.40 -18.66
N MET A 46 2.83 11.26 -19.27
CA MET A 46 3.92 10.44 -18.71
C MET A 46 4.37 10.93 -17.33
N ARG A 47 4.55 12.24 -17.16
CA ARG A 47 4.96 12.82 -15.86
C ARG A 47 3.91 12.58 -14.78
N ASP A 48 2.64 12.77 -15.12
CA ASP A 48 1.54 12.56 -14.19
C ASP A 48 1.45 11.10 -13.75
N THR A 49 1.66 10.16 -14.68
CA THR A 49 1.60 8.71 -14.40
C THR A 49 2.74 8.24 -13.49
N VAL A 50 3.96 8.79 -13.64
CA VAL A 50 5.12 8.41 -12.81
C VAL A 50 4.92 8.82 -11.35
N THR A 51 4.25 9.95 -11.10
CA THR A 51 4.11 10.51 -9.74
C THR A 51 3.20 9.63 -8.85
N GLY A 52 2.25 8.91 -9.44
CA GLY A 52 1.30 8.07 -8.70
C GLY A 52 1.86 6.75 -8.12
N SER A 53 3.10 6.37 -8.45
CA SER A 53 3.67 5.05 -8.08
C SER A 53 4.67 5.09 -6.91
N GLN A 54 4.89 6.26 -6.28
CA GLN A 54 5.94 6.43 -5.28
C GLN A 54 5.75 5.55 -4.03
N GLU A 55 4.52 5.47 -3.51
CA GLU A 55 4.25 4.70 -2.29
C GLU A 55 4.28 3.19 -2.55
N GLU A 56 3.82 2.73 -3.72
CA GLU A 56 3.99 1.34 -4.17
C GLU A 56 5.47 0.99 -4.28
N GLN A 57 6.29 1.90 -4.81
CA GLN A 57 7.73 1.72 -4.91
C GLN A 57 8.39 1.67 -3.52
N LYS A 58 7.97 2.51 -2.56
CA LYS A 58 8.47 2.43 -1.18
C LYS A 58 8.19 1.04 -0.59
N ILE A 59 6.95 0.55 -0.67
CA ILE A 59 6.57 -0.78 -0.16
C ILE A 59 7.40 -1.88 -0.82
N GLY A 60 7.71 -1.76 -2.11
CA GLY A 60 8.57 -2.71 -2.83
C GLY A 60 10.01 -2.83 -2.30
N HIS A 61 10.46 -1.89 -1.46
CA HIS A 61 11.77 -1.96 -0.79
C HIS A 61 11.73 -2.64 0.59
N LEU A 62 10.55 -2.95 1.14
CA LEU A 62 10.47 -3.73 2.38
C LEU A 62 11.04 -5.13 2.14
N ALA A 63 12.00 -5.53 2.98
CA ALA A 63 12.68 -6.80 2.81
C ALA A 63 11.81 -8.01 3.20
N GLU A 64 10.88 -7.85 4.15
CA GLU A 64 9.98 -8.95 4.54
C GLU A 64 8.79 -9.08 3.58
N PRO A 65 8.73 -10.15 2.76
CA PRO A 65 7.72 -10.29 1.71
C PRO A 65 6.28 -10.34 2.21
N HIS A 66 5.99 -10.92 3.38
CA HIS A 66 4.61 -10.98 3.88
C HIS A 66 4.11 -9.59 4.25
N LEU A 67 4.94 -8.81 4.95
CA LEU A 67 4.65 -7.42 5.28
C LEU A 67 4.44 -6.60 4.00
N ALA A 68 5.35 -6.70 3.03
CA ALA A 68 5.25 -5.99 1.76
C ALA A 68 3.95 -6.35 1.01
N ALA A 69 3.59 -7.63 0.92
CA ALA A 69 2.37 -8.09 0.25
C ALA A 69 1.11 -7.58 0.95
N ILE A 70 1.07 -7.62 2.29
CA ILE A 70 -0.08 -7.15 3.08
C ILE A 70 -0.25 -5.63 2.94
N MET A 71 0.85 -4.85 3.05
CA MET A 71 0.82 -3.39 2.89
C MET A 71 0.45 -2.98 1.48
N LEU A 72 1.01 -3.63 0.46
CA LEU A 72 0.67 -3.36 -0.95
C LEU A 72 -0.82 -3.63 -1.21
N GLY A 73 -1.35 -4.74 -0.70
CA GLY A 73 -2.77 -5.05 -0.81
C GLY A 73 -3.66 -4.01 -0.13
N LEU A 74 -3.29 -3.53 1.06
CA LEU A 74 -4.01 -2.45 1.75
C LEU A 74 -3.98 -1.16 0.93
N LEU A 75 -2.81 -0.74 0.46
CA LEU A 75 -2.63 0.47 -0.35
C LEU A 75 -3.51 0.43 -1.61
N ILE A 76 -3.45 -0.66 -2.38
CA ILE A 76 -4.25 -0.80 -3.61
C ILE A 76 -5.75 -0.71 -3.31
N ARG A 77 -6.22 -1.39 -2.25
CA ARG A 77 -7.64 -1.36 -1.86
C ARG A 77 -8.10 0.03 -1.43
N LEU A 78 -7.29 0.77 -0.69
CA LEU A 78 -7.59 2.16 -0.30
C LEU A 78 -7.60 3.09 -1.52
N SER A 79 -6.61 2.98 -2.40
CA SER A 79 -6.51 3.77 -3.64
C SER A 79 -7.69 3.52 -4.58
N GLN A 80 -8.15 2.28 -4.71
CA GLN A 80 -9.37 1.94 -5.47
C GLN A 80 -10.63 2.60 -4.91
N ASN A 81 -10.64 2.94 -3.61
CA ASN A 81 -11.70 3.70 -2.95
C ASN A 81 -11.44 5.22 -2.96
N ARG A 82 -10.47 5.70 -3.74
CA ARG A 82 -10.09 7.12 -3.89
C ARG A 82 -9.61 7.76 -2.59
N ILE A 83 -9.00 6.96 -1.72
CA ILE A 83 -8.34 7.44 -0.51
C ILE A 83 -6.88 7.68 -0.87
N THR A 84 -6.37 8.87 -0.57
CA THR A 84 -4.94 9.16 -0.77
C THR A 84 -4.16 8.45 0.34
N VAL A 85 -3.17 7.65 -0.01
CA VAL A 85 -2.41 6.85 0.96
C VAL A 85 -0.97 7.32 0.97
N THR A 86 -0.37 7.42 2.16
CA THR A 86 1.07 7.55 2.35
C THR A 86 1.56 6.46 3.29
N ILE A 87 2.81 6.02 3.08
CA ILE A 87 3.49 5.10 3.97
C ILE A 87 4.90 5.60 4.28
N ASP A 88 5.27 5.47 5.56
CA ASP A 88 6.62 5.73 6.04
C ASP A 88 7.11 4.63 6.99
N PHE A 89 8.40 4.33 6.91
CA PHE A 89 9.02 3.28 7.70
C PHE A 89 10.55 3.46 7.77
N PRO A 90 11.21 3.00 8.87
CA PRO A 90 12.66 3.09 9.04
C PRO A 90 13.46 2.43 7.90
N GLU A 91 14.61 3.01 7.54
CA GLU A 91 15.47 2.49 6.45
C GLU A 91 15.97 1.06 6.72
N GLU A 92 16.11 0.69 7.99
CA GLU A 92 16.51 -0.63 8.46
C GLU A 92 15.55 -1.73 8.00
N MET A 93 14.25 -1.41 7.86
CA MET A 93 13.22 -2.34 7.37
C MET A 93 13.41 -2.77 5.90
N LYS A 94 14.33 -2.13 5.17
CA LYS A 94 14.74 -2.53 3.82
C LYS A 94 15.83 -3.61 3.81
N GLN A 95 16.38 -3.95 4.98
CA GLN A 95 17.46 -4.93 5.13
C GLN A 95 16.90 -6.26 5.62
N ASN A 96 17.37 -7.38 5.06
CA ASN A 96 16.90 -8.72 5.47
C ASN A 96 17.33 -9.04 6.91
N GLU A 97 18.48 -8.53 7.33
CA GLU A 97 19.05 -8.73 8.65
C GLU A 97 18.15 -8.18 9.76
N PHE A 98 17.47 -7.05 9.51
CA PHE A 98 16.53 -6.44 10.45
C PHE A 98 15.37 -7.40 10.80
N TRP A 99 14.87 -8.15 9.83
CA TRP A 99 13.69 -9.00 10.04
C TRP A 99 13.98 -10.35 10.70
N GLN A 100 15.26 -10.71 10.91
CA GLN A 100 15.63 -12.01 11.50
C GLN A 100 15.14 -12.18 12.94
N ASP A 101 15.06 -11.09 13.68
CA ASP A 101 14.63 -11.01 15.09
C ASP A 101 13.38 -10.14 15.29
N HIS A 102 12.93 -9.40 14.27
CA HIS A 102 11.74 -8.53 14.35
C HIS A 102 10.49 -9.14 13.66
N TRP A 103 10.62 -10.22 12.88
CA TRP A 103 9.48 -10.89 12.24
C TRP A 103 9.15 -12.26 12.87
N GLN A 104 7.86 -12.50 13.11
CA GLN A 104 7.34 -13.81 13.50
C GLN A 104 6.23 -14.24 12.55
N LYS A 105 6.12 -15.54 12.29
CA LYS A 105 5.18 -16.07 11.30
C LYS A 105 3.72 -15.81 11.68
N GLU A 106 3.43 -15.77 12.97
CA GLU A 106 2.12 -15.51 13.55
C GLU A 106 1.63 -14.09 13.23
N TYR A 107 2.53 -13.16 12.94
CA TYR A 107 2.18 -11.78 12.59
C TYR A 107 1.45 -11.68 11.26
N VAL A 108 1.60 -12.65 10.35
CA VAL A 108 0.91 -12.65 9.05
C VAL A 108 -0.61 -12.55 9.23
N GLU A 109 -1.18 -13.38 10.09
CA GLU A 109 -2.65 -13.41 10.30
C GLU A 109 -3.13 -12.18 11.05
N GLN A 110 -2.39 -11.75 12.07
CA GLN A 110 -2.72 -10.60 12.90
C GLN A 110 -2.68 -9.31 12.08
N LEU A 111 -1.60 -9.09 11.32
CA LEU A 111 -1.41 -7.91 10.49
C LEU A 111 -2.45 -7.88 9.37
N TYR A 112 -2.70 -9.03 8.71
CA TYR A 112 -3.73 -9.10 7.68
C TYR A 112 -5.12 -8.80 8.25
N GLY A 113 -5.46 -9.34 9.42
CA GLY A 113 -6.69 -9.02 10.14
C GLY A 113 -6.81 -7.53 10.45
N TYR A 114 -5.75 -6.92 10.94
CA TYR A 114 -5.69 -5.48 11.21
C TYR A 114 -5.92 -4.64 9.93
N THR A 115 -5.36 -5.04 8.78
CA THR A 115 -5.64 -4.32 7.52
C THR A 115 -7.11 -4.39 7.10
N LYS A 116 -7.82 -5.47 7.42
CA LYS A 116 -9.27 -5.56 7.18
C LYS A 116 -10.03 -4.58 8.06
N GLU A 117 -9.66 -4.45 9.34
CA GLU A 117 -10.25 -3.45 10.24
C GLU A 117 -10.04 -2.03 9.73
N CYS A 118 -8.84 -1.71 9.24
CA CYS A 118 -8.52 -0.40 8.64
C CYS A 118 -9.39 -0.13 7.39
N MET A 119 -9.58 -1.14 6.53
CA MET A 119 -10.47 -1.03 5.38
C MET A 119 -11.93 -0.83 5.79
N GLU A 120 -12.42 -1.54 6.81
CA GLU A 120 -13.77 -1.36 7.32
C GLU A 120 -14.00 0.05 7.87
N ALA A 121 -13.05 0.60 8.63
CA ALA A 121 -13.10 1.97 9.12
C ALA A 121 -13.17 2.96 7.94
N SER A 122 -12.34 2.75 6.92
CA SER A 122 -12.32 3.57 5.70
C SER A 122 -13.64 3.53 4.93
N LEU A 123 -14.27 2.35 4.84
CA LEU A 123 -15.55 2.19 4.14
C LEU A 123 -16.72 2.85 4.88
N ARG A 124 -16.70 2.88 6.21
CA ARG A 124 -17.71 3.61 7.01
C ARG A 124 -17.67 5.11 6.75
N SER A 125 -16.49 5.63 6.42
CA SER A 125 -16.25 7.05 6.15
C SER A 125 -16.42 7.44 4.68
N LYS A 126 -16.77 6.51 3.78
CA LYS A 126 -16.77 6.69 2.32
C LYS A 126 -17.66 7.83 1.78
N SER A 127 -18.63 8.29 2.57
CA SER A 127 -19.46 9.45 2.21
C SER A 127 -18.73 10.79 2.34
N LEU A 128 -17.63 10.83 3.10
CA LEU A 128 -16.78 12.00 3.26
C LEU A 128 -15.90 12.19 2.02
N LYS A 129 -15.51 13.43 1.76
CA LYS A 129 -14.60 13.77 0.66
C LYS A 129 -13.17 13.87 1.18
N ASP A 130 -12.24 13.77 0.24
CA ASP A 130 -10.83 14.11 0.47
C ASP A 130 -10.18 13.31 1.61
N LEU A 131 -10.59 12.04 1.73
CA LEU A 131 -10.05 11.11 2.70
C LEU A 131 -8.58 10.82 2.44
N GLN A 132 -7.80 10.85 3.52
CA GLN A 132 -6.38 10.55 3.54
C GLN A 132 -6.10 9.44 4.55
N ALA A 133 -5.19 8.56 4.19
CA ALA A 133 -4.71 7.48 5.03
C ALA A 133 -3.18 7.58 5.16
N GLU A 134 -2.71 7.56 6.40
CA GLU A 134 -1.29 7.54 6.73
C GLU A 134 -0.98 6.22 7.41
N LEU A 135 0.02 5.52 6.87
CA LEU A 135 0.55 4.27 7.41
C LEU A 135 1.95 4.51 7.93
N TYR A 136 2.17 4.22 9.21
CA TYR A 136 3.49 4.30 9.82
C TYR A 136 3.89 2.93 10.35
N LEU A 137 5.07 2.47 9.97
CA LEU A 137 5.72 1.34 10.61
C LEU A 137 6.81 1.86 11.53
N PHE A 138 6.86 1.38 12.77
CA PHE A 138 7.90 1.74 13.72
C PHE A 138 8.71 0.52 14.12
N ASP A 139 10.00 0.73 14.29
CA ASP A 139 10.88 -0.24 14.92
C ASP A 139 10.55 -0.36 16.41
N GLU A 140 10.39 -1.59 16.90
CA GLU A 140 10.09 -1.90 18.29
C GLU A 140 11.04 -3.00 18.78
N PRO A 141 11.44 -3.00 20.06
CA PRO A 141 12.31 -4.06 20.59
C PRO A 141 11.72 -5.47 20.36
N GLY A 142 12.35 -6.24 19.47
CA GLY A 142 11.94 -7.61 19.14
C GLY A 142 10.66 -7.69 18.31
N GLY A 143 10.36 -6.67 17.50
CA GLY A 143 9.14 -6.60 16.71
C GLY A 143 9.00 -5.32 15.90
N PHE A 144 7.77 -4.94 15.58
CA PHE A 144 7.48 -3.64 14.99
C PHE A 144 6.08 -3.21 15.41
N SER A 145 5.72 -1.95 15.22
CA SER A 145 4.33 -1.52 15.32
C SER A 145 3.84 -0.93 14.01
N CYS A 146 2.55 -1.07 13.75
CA CYS A 146 1.89 -0.50 12.58
C CYS A 146 0.78 0.42 13.04
N GLN A 147 0.85 1.69 12.63
CA GLN A 147 -0.18 2.69 12.87
C GLN A 147 -0.88 3.03 11.56
N PHE A 148 -2.20 3.10 11.64
CA PHE A 148 -3.07 3.56 10.57
C PHE A 148 -3.88 4.73 11.08
N ILE A 149 -3.74 5.86 10.39
CA ILE A 149 -4.50 7.08 10.64
C ILE A 149 -5.35 7.33 9.40
N LEU A 150 -6.66 7.46 9.59
CA LEU A 150 -7.61 7.91 8.58
C LEU A 150 -8.13 9.28 8.98
N SER A 151 -8.06 10.23 8.07
CA SER A 151 -8.49 11.60 8.27
C SER A 151 -9.25 12.13 7.06
N ASP A 152 -10.04 13.17 7.28
CA ASP A 152 -10.43 14.13 6.24
C ASP A 152 -9.64 15.44 6.43
N GLU A 153 -10.01 16.51 5.72
CA GLU A 153 -9.30 17.80 5.82
C GLU A 153 -9.34 18.44 7.23
N GLU A 154 -10.33 18.09 8.06
CA GLU A 154 -10.59 18.79 9.32
C GLU A 154 -10.31 17.92 10.55
N THR A 155 -10.46 16.60 10.43
CA THR A 155 -10.51 15.69 11.59
C THR A 155 -9.88 14.32 11.34
N VAL A 156 -9.31 13.75 12.41
CA VAL A 156 -8.92 12.34 12.45
C VAL A 156 -10.17 11.50 12.74
N LEU A 157 -10.49 10.62 11.81
CA LEU A 157 -11.68 9.75 11.84
C LEU A 157 -11.39 8.40 12.49
N TYR A 158 -10.15 7.94 12.35
CA TYR A 158 -9.68 6.69 12.93
C TYR A 158 -8.18 6.78 13.15
N ASP A 159 -7.72 6.38 14.32
CA ASP A 159 -6.30 6.26 14.64
C ASP A 159 -6.13 5.01 15.50
N LYS A 160 -5.36 4.05 15.00
CA LYS A 160 -5.06 2.83 15.74
C LYS A 160 -3.64 2.41 15.44
N MET A 161 -2.87 2.17 16.50
CA MET A 161 -1.57 1.52 16.45
C MET A 161 -1.68 0.10 17.01
N VAL A 162 -1.06 -0.86 16.32
CA VAL A 162 -0.99 -2.26 16.75
C VAL A 162 0.48 -2.67 16.83
N PRO A 163 0.98 -3.07 18.01
CA PRO A 163 2.30 -3.66 18.14
C PRO A 163 2.30 -5.13 17.73
N PHE A 164 3.39 -5.56 17.11
CA PHE A 164 3.73 -6.93 16.73
C PHE A 164 5.07 -7.28 17.36
N ASN A 165 5.05 -7.57 18.67
CA ASN A 165 6.22 -7.94 19.44
C ASN A 165 5.96 -9.24 20.22
N GLY A 166 7.02 -10.00 20.48
CA GLY A 166 6.95 -11.33 21.11
C GLY A 166 6.87 -11.33 22.64
N LEU A 167 6.37 -10.26 23.27
CA LEU A 167 6.29 -10.09 24.73
C LEU A 167 4.84 -10.01 25.23
#